data_AF-A0A066YR67-F1
#
_entry.id   AF-A0A066YR67-F1
#
_cell.length_a   1.000
_cell.length_b   1.000
_cell.length_c   1.000
_cell.angle_alpha   90.00
_cell.angle_beta   90.00
_cell.angle_gamma   90.00
#
_symmetry.space_group_name_H-M   'P 1'
#
loop_
_entity.id
_entity.type
_entity.pdbx_description
1 polymer ?
#
loop_
_entity_poly.entity_id
_entity_poly.type
_entity_poly.pdbx_seq_one_letter_code
_entity_poly.pdbx_strand_id
1 'polypeptide(L)'
;MALAAGVLTVADPALAQPSPGASRSDGHGRRADDGHHPGGDGQGQDEHGKAGQQDRRGNRHRAVPVKGPVLPAGGAADSRVPTGNGLRTALGTTVQDRSLGTLNYAVADAATGELLAGANENTPATPASTTKLATAVAALALLPAGHRIATTVVQGAPGEITLVGGGDPTLTGLPVDQVRIGGAPVDQESAPASLIDLARRTAAALKAAGTTTVKLSYDTSLYGGPVLHREHDGTNIAAITPLMVDEGRVDPRSAKEAPDRVPDPAGQAAEAFTALLKAEGVTVPQKAGQAGAPAGATELARVESPEIGRLVERMLTTSDNQLAEAVARQVALAAKQPASFDGAAAAVTAELTKLGLPTAGVVLTDGSGLASANLIPPVTLVKLLSAAGSPQHPELRPVITGLPIAGFTGTLAGRYGARSGAGEAAGIVRAKTGSLSNVNTLAGTVVDADGRVLVFALMSRTGALPDTARAAVDRIVAKIAACGC
;
A
#
# COMPACT_ATOMS: atom_id res chain seq x y z
N MET A 1 -74.12 8.84 -12.21
CA MET A 1 -73.38 10.11 -12.07
C MET A 1 -72.17 10.07 -12.99
N ALA A 2 -71.56 11.22 -13.33
CA ALA A 2 -70.49 11.36 -14.35
C ALA A 2 -69.32 10.35 -14.16
N LEU A 3 -68.74 9.71 -15.20
CA LEU A 3 -68.01 10.24 -16.37
C LEU A 3 -66.75 11.02 -15.96
N ALA A 4 -65.55 10.43 -16.08
CA ALA A 4 -64.66 10.42 -17.28
C ALA A 4 -63.63 11.59 -17.23
N ALA A 5 -62.43 11.53 -17.83
CA ALA A 5 -61.77 10.56 -18.72
C ALA A 5 -60.43 10.05 -18.09
N GLY A 6 -59.55 9.20 -18.67
CA GLY A 6 -59.10 9.05 -20.07
C GLY A 6 -58.02 10.11 -20.40
N VAL A 7 -56.91 9.82 -21.09
CA VAL A 7 -56.64 8.80 -22.14
C VAL A 7 -55.15 8.36 -22.10
N LEU A 8 -54.84 7.17 -22.64
CA LEU A 8 -53.47 6.63 -22.83
C LEU A 8 -52.78 7.21 -24.07
N THR A 9 -51.44 7.20 -24.10
CA THR A 9 -50.69 6.65 -25.26
C THR A 9 -49.28 6.19 -24.88
N VAL A 10 -48.73 5.26 -25.67
CA VAL A 10 -47.35 4.73 -25.56
C VAL A 10 -46.66 4.93 -26.91
N ALA A 11 -45.39 5.35 -26.90
CA ALA A 11 -44.48 5.32 -28.04
C ALA A 11 -43.02 5.21 -27.56
N ASP A 12 -42.16 4.70 -28.43
CA ASP A 12 -40.77 4.27 -28.19
C ASP A 12 -39.84 4.98 -29.23
N PRO A 13 -38.59 4.55 -29.49
CA PRO A 13 -37.35 4.73 -28.72
C PRO A 13 -36.35 5.75 -29.35
N ALA A 14 -35.14 5.80 -28.78
CA ALA A 14 -33.82 5.94 -29.47
C ALA A 14 -32.99 7.26 -29.37
N LEU A 15 -31.69 7.03 -29.05
CA LEU A 15 -30.45 7.68 -29.52
C LEU A 15 -30.28 9.22 -29.55
N ALA A 16 -29.30 9.70 -28.77
CA ALA A 16 -28.45 10.85 -29.13
C ALA A 16 -27.04 10.73 -28.50
N GLN A 17 -25.99 11.06 -29.25
CA GLN A 17 -24.63 11.33 -28.75
C GLN A 17 -24.42 12.84 -28.52
N PRO A 18 -23.32 13.23 -27.87
CA PRO A 18 -22.54 14.34 -28.43
C PRO A 18 -21.03 14.04 -28.55
N SER A 19 -20.42 14.60 -29.60
CA SER A 19 -18.98 14.69 -29.86
C SER A 19 -18.64 16.19 -30.12
N PRO A 20 -17.38 16.65 -30.34
CA PRO A 20 -16.88 17.79 -29.55
C PRO A 20 -16.80 19.12 -30.33
N GLY A 21 -16.70 20.22 -29.58
CA GLY A 21 -16.36 21.55 -30.10
C GLY A 21 -15.08 22.10 -29.47
N ALA A 22 -14.17 22.61 -30.29
CA ALA A 22 -12.91 23.23 -29.85
C ALA A 22 -12.85 24.70 -30.29
N SER A 23 -12.08 25.52 -29.56
CA SER A 23 -11.61 26.81 -30.06
C SER A 23 -10.16 27.07 -29.67
N ARG A 24 -9.43 27.72 -30.58
CA ARG A 24 -8.15 28.40 -30.32
C ARG A 24 -8.39 29.89 -30.51
N SER A 25 -7.60 30.72 -29.85
CA SER A 25 -7.32 32.08 -30.30
C SER A 25 -5.91 32.50 -29.88
N ASP A 26 -5.11 32.94 -30.85
CA ASP A 26 -3.73 33.41 -30.64
C ASP A 26 -3.70 34.85 -30.07
N GLY A 27 -2.56 35.25 -29.50
CA GLY A 27 -2.36 36.61 -28.99
C GLY A 27 -0.89 36.95 -28.79
N HIS A 28 -0.28 37.67 -29.74
CA HIS A 28 1.11 38.13 -29.64
C HIS A 28 1.26 39.39 -28.77
N GLY A 29 2.39 39.49 -28.05
CA GLY A 29 2.89 40.73 -27.46
C GLY A 29 4.43 40.70 -27.36
N ARG A 30 5.11 41.80 -27.73
CA ARG A 30 6.58 41.92 -27.73
C ARG A 30 7.04 43.05 -26.79
N ARG A 31 8.13 42.81 -26.04
CA ARG A 31 9.21 43.73 -25.61
C ARG A 31 10.23 42.91 -24.77
N ALA A 32 11.55 42.99 -24.87
CA ALA A 32 12.50 44.06 -25.24
C ALA A 32 12.63 45.14 -24.13
N ASP A 33 13.78 45.44 -23.50
CA ASP A 33 15.16 44.88 -23.51
C ASP A 33 15.72 44.97 -22.05
N ASP A 34 16.98 44.80 -21.62
CA ASP A 34 18.33 44.61 -22.21
C ASP A 34 19.27 43.96 -21.14
N GLY A 35 20.53 43.61 -21.46
CA GLY A 35 21.61 43.43 -20.47
C GLY A 35 22.79 42.55 -20.93
N HIS A 36 23.91 43.15 -21.38
CA HIS A 36 25.00 42.42 -22.05
C HIS A 36 26.41 42.65 -21.44
N HIS A 37 27.07 41.57 -20.99
CA HIS A 37 28.53 41.35 -21.01
C HIS A 37 29.47 42.23 -20.13
N PRO A 38 30.80 41.94 -20.04
CA PRO A 38 31.50 40.63 -20.06
C PRO A 38 32.68 40.51 -19.02
N GLY A 39 33.34 39.34 -19.01
CA GLY A 39 34.83 39.29 -18.96
C GLY A 39 35.48 38.60 -17.75
N GLY A 40 36.53 37.81 -17.98
CA GLY A 40 37.37 37.23 -16.91
C GLY A 40 38.12 35.94 -17.22
N ASP A 41 38.82 35.83 -18.36
CA ASP A 41 39.71 34.67 -18.62
C ASP A 41 40.97 34.69 -17.72
N GLY A 42 41.48 33.51 -17.39
CA GLY A 42 42.70 33.34 -16.59
C GLY A 42 43.34 31.96 -16.80
N GLN A 43 44.26 31.86 -17.76
CA GLN A 43 45.05 30.65 -18.01
C GLN A 43 46.23 30.55 -17.02
N GLY A 44 46.58 29.32 -16.64
CA GLY A 44 47.80 28.99 -15.92
C GLY A 44 48.21 27.55 -16.24
N GLN A 45 49.22 27.39 -17.10
CA GLN A 45 49.89 26.12 -17.35
C GLN A 45 51.05 25.96 -16.37
N ASP A 46 51.42 24.73 -16.05
CA ASP A 46 52.83 24.30 -15.97
C ASP A 46 52.91 22.76 -16.01
N GLU A 47 54.03 22.22 -16.49
CA GLU A 47 54.18 20.80 -16.83
C GLU A 47 55.17 20.01 -15.94
N HIS A 48 55.24 18.70 -16.23
CA HIS A 48 56.33 17.74 -15.94
C HIS A 48 56.32 17.02 -14.58
N GLY A 49 56.51 15.68 -14.62
CA GLY A 49 56.61 14.84 -13.41
C GLY A 49 56.39 13.33 -13.61
N LYS A 50 57.12 12.66 -14.51
CA LYS A 50 57.03 11.17 -14.65
C LYS A 50 57.96 10.45 -13.65
N ALA A 51 57.40 9.77 -12.65
CA ALA A 51 57.98 8.58 -11.99
C ALA A 51 56.99 7.93 -11.00
N GLY A 52 57.22 6.66 -10.60
CA GLY A 52 56.73 6.13 -9.33
C GLY A 52 55.49 5.21 -9.36
N GLN A 53 55.57 4.08 -10.05
CA GLN A 53 54.62 2.98 -9.83
C GLN A 53 54.89 2.32 -8.47
N GLN A 54 54.02 2.54 -7.46
CA GLN A 54 54.06 1.79 -6.20
C GLN A 54 52.65 1.39 -5.72
N ASP A 55 52.53 0.13 -5.32
CA ASP A 55 51.32 -0.45 -4.73
C ASP A 55 50.92 0.29 -3.44
N ARG A 56 49.74 0.90 -3.43
CA ARG A 56 49.02 1.23 -2.20
C ARG A 56 47.63 0.63 -2.25
N ARG A 57 47.54 -0.62 -1.82
CA ARG A 57 46.27 -1.34 -1.59
C ARG A 57 45.49 -0.65 -0.47
N GLY A 58 44.75 0.39 -0.83
CA GLY A 58 43.87 1.12 0.07
C GLY A 58 42.91 0.16 0.76
N ASN A 59 43.00 0.11 2.09
CA ASN A 59 42.30 -0.87 2.91
C ASN A 59 40.78 -0.70 2.76
N ARG A 60 40.14 -1.51 1.90
CA ARG A 60 38.68 -1.55 1.80
C ARG A 60 38.17 -2.06 3.14
N HIS A 61 37.58 -1.16 3.93
CA HIS A 61 36.88 -1.52 5.16
C HIS A 61 35.75 -2.48 4.82
N ARG A 62 36.04 -3.78 4.91
CA ARG A 62 35.08 -4.86 4.71
C ARG A 62 34.00 -4.68 5.76
N ALA A 63 32.79 -4.30 5.32
CA ALA A 63 31.67 -4.12 6.22
C ALA A 63 31.49 -5.39 7.06
N VAL A 64 31.79 -5.29 8.35
CA VAL A 64 31.49 -6.36 9.30
C VAL A 64 29.97 -6.44 9.33
N PRO A 65 29.35 -7.63 9.17
CA PRO A 65 27.93 -7.79 9.37
C PRO A 65 27.64 -7.62 10.86
N VAL A 66 27.49 -6.37 11.29
CA VAL A 66 26.93 -6.04 12.60
C VAL A 66 25.55 -6.66 12.60
N LYS A 67 25.32 -7.67 13.46
CA LYS A 67 23.96 -8.12 13.76
C LYS A 67 23.18 -6.86 14.15
N GLY A 68 22.16 -6.51 13.35
CA GLY A 68 21.38 -5.29 13.59
C GLY A 68 20.95 -5.24 15.06
N PRO A 69 20.94 -4.06 15.70
CA PRO A 69 20.88 -3.94 17.15
C PRO A 69 19.66 -4.70 17.67
N VAL A 70 19.91 -5.90 18.21
CA VAL A 70 18.97 -6.62 19.02
C VAL A 70 18.90 -5.80 20.29
N LEU A 71 17.98 -4.84 20.29
CA LEU A 71 17.45 -4.29 21.52
C LEU A 71 17.13 -5.51 22.39
N PRO A 72 17.72 -5.64 23.59
CA PRO A 72 17.27 -6.69 24.49
C PRO A 72 15.77 -6.50 24.67
N ALA A 73 15.05 -7.60 24.90
CA ALA A 73 13.68 -7.51 25.36
C ALA A 73 13.69 -6.96 26.80
N GLY A 74 13.94 -5.66 26.93
CA GLY A 74 13.68 -4.91 28.14
C GLY A 74 12.21 -5.11 28.44
N GLY A 75 11.93 -5.82 29.54
CA GLY A 75 10.57 -6.17 29.86
C GLY A 75 9.80 -4.88 30.03
N ALA A 76 8.66 -4.73 29.36
CA ALA A 76 7.76 -3.61 29.64
C ALA A 76 7.44 -3.57 31.16
N ALA A 77 7.41 -4.74 31.81
CA ALA A 77 7.34 -4.91 33.26
C ALA A 77 8.32 -4.06 34.09
N ASP A 78 9.50 -3.73 33.55
CA ASP A 78 10.54 -2.96 34.26
C ASP A 78 10.48 -1.44 33.99
N SER A 79 9.76 -0.99 32.95
CA SER A 79 9.53 0.43 32.68
C SER A 79 8.16 0.92 33.19
N ARG A 80 8.16 2.14 33.70
CA ARG A 80 6.99 2.77 34.33
C ARG A 80 5.85 2.91 33.32
N VAL A 81 4.63 2.51 33.70
CA VAL A 81 3.43 2.81 32.91
C VAL A 81 3.07 4.29 33.10
N PRO A 82 2.89 5.06 32.01
CA PRO A 82 2.47 6.46 32.11
C PRO A 82 1.13 6.65 32.79
N THR A 83 1.02 7.68 33.62
CA THR A 83 -0.26 8.02 34.23
C THR A 83 -1.13 8.74 33.21
N GLY A 84 -2.41 8.36 33.13
CA GLY A 84 -3.35 9.04 32.23
C GLY A 84 -3.46 10.56 32.49
N ASN A 85 -3.18 10.99 33.72
CA ASN A 85 -3.09 12.42 34.04
C ASN A 85 -1.78 13.04 33.53
N GLY A 86 -0.64 12.39 33.75
CA GLY A 86 0.67 12.80 33.22
C GLY A 86 0.62 12.99 31.70
N LEU A 87 0.11 12.00 30.96
CA LEU A 87 -0.07 12.10 29.51
C LEU A 87 -0.96 13.30 29.12
N ARG A 88 -2.11 13.51 29.78
CA ARG A 88 -2.95 14.69 29.50
C ARG A 88 -2.23 16.01 29.77
N THR A 89 -1.40 16.10 30.81
CA THR A 89 -0.56 17.26 31.09
C THR A 89 0.55 17.45 30.04
N ALA A 90 1.21 16.38 29.59
CA ALA A 90 2.25 16.42 28.56
C ALA A 90 1.71 16.82 27.18
N LEU A 91 0.51 16.34 26.82
CA LEU A 91 -0.20 16.77 25.62
C LEU A 91 -0.63 18.24 25.70
N GLY A 92 -1.19 18.67 26.83
CA GLY A 92 -1.49 20.07 27.13
C GLY A 92 -2.34 20.76 26.06
N THR A 93 -1.90 21.93 25.60
CA THR A 93 -2.55 22.69 24.52
C THR A 93 -2.22 22.16 23.12
N THR A 94 -1.34 21.17 22.96
CA THR A 94 -0.93 20.64 21.64
C THR A 94 -2.11 19.99 20.92
N VAL A 95 -3.00 19.32 21.65
CA VAL A 95 -4.26 18.76 21.12
C VAL A 95 -5.35 19.82 20.81
N GLN A 96 -5.06 21.10 21.07
CA GLN A 96 -5.92 22.26 20.78
C GLN A 96 -5.38 23.11 19.61
N ASP A 97 -4.32 22.67 18.93
CA ASP A 97 -3.81 23.32 17.72
C ASP A 97 -4.91 23.41 16.65
N ARG A 98 -5.28 24.64 16.26
CA ARG A 98 -6.37 24.91 15.30
C ARG A 98 -6.18 24.19 13.96
N SER A 99 -4.94 23.82 13.61
CA SER A 99 -4.62 23.04 12.42
C SER A 99 -5.26 21.64 12.42
N LEU A 100 -5.59 21.10 13.60
CA LEU A 100 -6.18 19.76 13.78
C LEU A 100 -7.69 19.70 13.47
N GLY A 101 -8.38 20.84 13.48
CA GLY A 101 -9.84 20.88 13.36
C GLY A 101 -10.53 20.04 14.45
N THR A 102 -11.34 19.07 14.04
CA THR A 102 -11.86 18.04 14.94
C THR A 102 -10.83 16.93 15.11
N LEU A 103 -10.33 16.73 16.32
CA LEU A 103 -9.46 15.61 16.68
C LEU A 103 -10.23 14.57 17.50
N ASN A 104 -10.24 13.31 17.03
CA ASN A 104 -10.52 12.14 17.85
C ASN A 104 -9.19 11.40 18.06
N TYR A 105 -8.89 10.96 19.28
CA TYR A 105 -7.65 10.23 19.56
C TYR A 105 -7.73 9.25 20.72
N ALA A 106 -6.84 8.26 20.72
CA ALA A 106 -6.62 7.30 21.78
C ALA A 106 -5.11 7.04 21.98
N VAL A 107 -4.69 6.85 23.23
CA VAL A 107 -3.35 6.42 23.64
C VAL A 107 -3.50 5.35 24.71
N ALA A 108 -2.87 4.19 24.52
CA ALA A 108 -2.91 3.08 25.45
C ALA A 108 -1.52 2.49 25.68
N ASP A 109 -1.36 1.77 26.78
CA ASP A 109 -0.18 0.93 27.00
C ASP A 109 -0.11 -0.21 25.97
N ALA A 110 1.06 -0.46 25.39
CA ALA A 110 1.18 -1.50 24.36
C ALA A 110 1.14 -2.94 24.90
N ALA A 111 1.45 -3.16 26.18
CA ALA A 111 1.54 -4.49 26.78
C ALA A 111 0.22 -4.97 27.42
N THR A 112 -0.54 -4.07 28.04
CA THR A 112 -1.87 -4.37 28.60
C THR A 112 -3.02 -3.97 27.66
N GLY A 113 -2.77 -3.05 26.73
CA GLY A 113 -3.81 -2.40 25.94
C GLY A 113 -4.72 -1.47 26.76
N GLU A 114 -4.33 -1.10 27.99
CA GLU A 114 -5.11 -0.19 28.86
C GLU A 114 -5.10 1.23 28.32
N LEU A 115 -6.29 1.83 28.16
CA LEU A 115 -6.44 3.20 27.66
C LEU A 115 -5.99 4.21 28.72
N LEU A 116 -4.91 4.94 28.44
CA LEU A 116 -4.32 5.92 29.36
C LEU A 116 -4.89 7.33 29.11
N ALA A 117 -5.06 7.71 27.85
CA ALA A 117 -5.61 8.99 27.44
C ALA A 117 -6.40 8.90 26.12
N GLY A 118 -7.35 9.81 25.93
CA GLY A 118 -8.15 9.89 24.71
C GLY A 118 -9.09 11.09 24.73
N ALA A 119 -9.70 11.36 23.58
CA ALA A 119 -10.90 12.16 23.45
C ALA A 119 -11.66 11.70 22.21
N ASN A 120 -12.98 11.47 22.34
CA ASN A 120 -13.80 10.87 21.29
C ASN A 120 -13.24 9.52 20.80
N GLU A 121 -12.53 8.78 21.66
CA GLU A 121 -11.82 7.55 21.36
C GLU A 121 -12.74 6.40 20.93
N ASN A 122 -13.99 6.43 21.39
CA ASN A 122 -15.07 5.51 20.99
C ASN A 122 -15.89 6.03 19.80
N THR A 123 -15.66 7.27 19.33
CA THR A 123 -16.44 7.89 18.24
C THR A 123 -15.86 7.49 16.88
N PRO A 124 -16.63 6.81 16.00
CA PRO A 124 -16.15 6.43 14.68
C PRO A 124 -15.78 7.64 13.83
N ALA A 125 -14.61 7.60 13.20
CA ALA A 125 -14.11 8.66 12.31
C ALA A 125 -13.55 8.06 11.01
N THR A 126 -13.49 8.85 9.94
CA THR A 126 -12.91 8.40 8.67
C THR A 126 -11.43 8.10 8.86
N PRO A 127 -10.97 6.85 8.64
CA PRO A 127 -9.59 6.43 8.96
C PRO A 127 -8.58 6.80 7.89
N ALA A 128 -9.00 7.04 6.65
CA ALA A 128 -8.10 6.99 5.49
C ALA A 128 -7.26 5.69 5.52
N SER A 129 -6.01 5.72 5.03
CA SER A 129 -5.12 4.54 4.98
C SER A 129 -4.72 3.91 6.33
N THR A 130 -5.23 4.34 7.50
CA THR A 130 -5.14 3.51 8.71
C THR A 130 -6.14 2.33 8.69
N THR A 131 -7.13 2.28 7.79
CA THR A 131 -7.90 1.06 7.48
C THR A 131 -6.98 -0.13 7.18
N LYS A 132 -5.82 0.10 6.56
CA LYS A 132 -4.87 -0.97 6.22
C LYS A 132 -4.40 -1.77 7.44
N LEU A 133 -4.50 -1.23 8.67
CA LEU A 133 -4.25 -1.98 9.91
C LEU A 133 -5.33 -3.05 10.18
N ALA A 134 -6.60 -2.75 9.88
CA ALA A 134 -7.70 -3.73 9.99
C ALA A 134 -7.52 -4.88 8.98
N THR A 135 -7.26 -4.53 7.72
CA THR A 135 -6.95 -5.48 6.64
C THR A 135 -5.72 -6.32 6.96
N ALA A 136 -4.65 -5.72 7.50
CA ALA A 136 -3.43 -6.41 7.90
C ALA A 136 -3.66 -7.43 9.02
N VAL A 137 -4.35 -7.05 10.10
CA VAL A 137 -4.64 -7.94 11.23
C VAL A 137 -5.55 -9.10 10.79
N ALA A 138 -6.62 -8.81 10.04
CA ALA A 138 -7.52 -9.84 9.53
C ALA A 138 -6.81 -10.83 8.58
N ALA A 139 -5.91 -10.34 7.71
CA ALA A 139 -5.12 -11.20 6.82
C ALA A 139 -4.18 -12.13 7.58
N LEU A 140 -3.43 -11.61 8.55
CA LEU A 140 -2.45 -12.39 9.30
C LEU A 140 -3.07 -13.35 10.33
N ALA A 141 -4.28 -13.06 10.81
CA ALA A 141 -5.03 -13.95 11.69
C ALA A 141 -5.67 -15.14 10.94
N LEU A 142 -6.11 -14.94 9.70
CA LEU A 142 -6.86 -15.94 8.93
C LEU A 142 -6.01 -16.74 7.94
N LEU A 143 -4.99 -16.11 7.33
CA LEU A 143 -4.12 -16.75 6.35
C LEU A 143 -2.91 -17.38 7.05
N PRO A 144 -2.49 -18.60 6.69
CA PRO A 144 -1.24 -19.18 7.20
C PRO A 144 -0.05 -18.24 6.95
N ALA A 145 0.91 -18.19 7.88
CA ALA A 145 2.08 -17.31 7.73
C ALA A 145 2.85 -17.53 6.40
N GLY A 146 2.93 -18.79 5.95
CA GLY A 146 3.50 -19.19 4.66
C GLY A 146 2.60 -18.98 3.44
N HIS A 147 1.44 -18.31 3.57
CA HIS A 147 0.51 -18.08 2.46
C HIS A 147 1.16 -17.17 1.40
N ARG A 148 1.12 -17.63 0.15
CA ARG A 148 1.58 -16.90 -1.03
C ARG A 148 0.47 -16.90 -2.07
N ILE A 149 0.36 -15.80 -2.81
CA ILE A 149 -0.62 -15.63 -3.85
C ILE A 149 -0.01 -16.12 -5.16
N ALA A 150 -0.59 -17.16 -5.76
CA ALA A 150 -0.06 -17.76 -6.98
C ALA A 150 -0.56 -17.04 -8.24
N THR A 151 0.24 -17.08 -9.31
CA THR A 151 -0.24 -16.90 -10.69
C THR A 151 0.22 -18.10 -11.48
N THR A 152 -0.72 -18.78 -12.12
CA THR A 152 -0.50 -20.08 -12.77
C THR A 152 -0.84 -20.01 -14.25
N VAL A 153 -0.32 -20.98 -15.00
CA VAL A 153 -0.77 -21.25 -16.36
C VAL A 153 -1.22 -22.70 -16.40
N VAL A 154 -2.45 -22.92 -16.88
CA VAL A 154 -3.08 -24.24 -16.93
C VAL A 154 -3.38 -24.64 -18.37
N GLN A 155 -3.43 -25.95 -18.61
CA GLN A 155 -3.72 -26.52 -19.92
C GLN A 155 -5.22 -26.45 -20.26
N GLY A 156 -5.55 -25.98 -21.45
CA GLY A 156 -6.91 -26.01 -22.01
C GLY A 156 -7.18 -27.27 -22.85
N ALA A 157 -7.92 -27.11 -23.95
CA ALA A 157 -7.94 -28.12 -25.00
C ALA A 157 -6.54 -28.28 -25.66
N PRO A 158 -6.28 -29.31 -26.48
CA PRO A 158 -5.00 -29.46 -27.18
C PRO A 158 -4.64 -28.21 -27.99
N GLY A 159 -3.51 -27.58 -27.67
CA GLY A 159 -3.06 -26.30 -28.26
C GLY A 159 -3.61 -25.04 -27.58
N GLU A 160 -4.31 -25.15 -26.45
CA GLU A 160 -4.82 -24.02 -25.67
C GLU A 160 -4.20 -23.97 -24.26
N ILE A 161 -3.99 -22.75 -23.74
CA ILE A 161 -3.57 -22.49 -22.36
C ILE A 161 -4.33 -21.31 -21.77
N THR A 162 -4.51 -21.30 -20.44
CA THR A 162 -5.12 -20.18 -19.71
C THR A 162 -4.16 -19.66 -18.65
N LEU A 163 -3.87 -18.35 -18.68
CA LEU A 163 -3.14 -17.61 -17.63
C LEU A 163 -4.14 -17.23 -16.52
N VAL A 164 -3.94 -17.73 -15.30
CA VAL A 164 -4.89 -17.58 -14.19
C VAL A 164 -4.30 -16.66 -13.12
N GLY A 165 -4.97 -15.53 -12.87
CA GLY A 165 -4.59 -14.61 -11.79
C GLY A 165 -5.15 -15.07 -10.43
N GLY A 166 -4.27 -15.28 -9.45
CA GLY A 166 -4.66 -15.59 -8.06
C GLY A 166 -4.87 -14.36 -7.17
N GLY A 167 -4.63 -13.15 -7.69
CA GLY A 167 -4.78 -11.90 -6.95
C GLY A 167 -3.47 -11.25 -6.46
N ASP A 168 -2.32 -11.53 -7.07
CA ASP A 168 -1.05 -10.85 -6.74
C ASP A 168 -0.87 -9.59 -7.61
N PRO A 169 -1.02 -8.36 -7.05
CA PRO A 169 -0.75 -7.14 -7.79
C PRO A 169 0.76 -6.85 -7.90
N THR A 170 1.61 -7.57 -7.16
CA THR A 170 3.06 -7.33 -7.12
C THR A 170 3.82 -8.05 -8.23
N LEU A 171 3.23 -9.07 -8.85
CA LEU A 171 3.74 -9.80 -10.02
C LEU A 171 4.36 -8.83 -11.04
N THR A 172 5.65 -8.95 -11.31
CA THR A 172 6.40 -7.95 -12.07
C THR A 172 6.78 -8.43 -13.47
N GLY A 173 6.70 -7.52 -14.45
CA GLY A 173 7.31 -7.66 -15.76
C GLY A 173 8.80 -7.26 -15.76
N LEU A 174 9.35 -6.78 -14.64
CA LEU A 174 10.74 -6.33 -14.53
C LEU A 174 11.70 -7.48 -14.17
N PRO A 175 12.98 -7.37 -14.57
CA PRO A 175 14.08 -8.05 -13.90
C PRO A 175 14.14 -7.66 -12.42
N VAL A 176 14.36 -8.64 -11.53
CA VAL A 176 14.26 -8.47 -10.06
C VAL A 176 15.25 -7.43 -9.51
N ASP A 177 16.43 -7.28 -10.12
CA ASP A 177 17.44 -6.30 -9.78
C ASP A 177 17.02 -4.85 -10.06
N GLN A 178 15.97 -4.65 -10.87
CA GLN A 178 15.38 -3.34 -11.20
C GLN A 178 14.16 -3.00 -10.33
N VAL A 179 13.58 -3.96 -9.61
CA VAL A 179 12.42 -3.73 -8.72
C VAL A 179 12.83 -2.86 -7.53
N ARG A 180 12.01 -1.85 -7.20
CA ARG A 180 12.21 -0.99 -6.02
C ARG A 180 10.93 -0.93 -5.19
N ILE A 181 11.07 -1.01 -3.86
CA ILE A 181 9.98 -0.82 -2.89
C ILE A 181 10.38 0.34 -1.99
N GLY A 182 9.56 1.40 -1.93
CA GLY A 182 9.88 2.61 -1.18
C GLY A 182 11.18 3.31 -1.64
N GLY A 183 11.60 3.09 -2.89
CA GLY A 183 12.88 3.56 -3.45
C GLY A 183 14.09 2.63 -3.18
N ALA A 184 13.99 1.68 -2.26
CA ALA A 184 15.06 0.73 -1.95
C ALA A 184 15.04 -0.50 -2.90
N PRO A 185 16.19 -1.14 -3.17
CA PRO A 185 16.23 -2.49 -3.75
C PRO A 185 15.50 -3.51 -2.87
N VAL A 186 14.94 -4.54 -3.49
CA VAL A 186 14.29 -5.66 -2.77
C VAL A 186 15.32 -6.68 -2.30
N ASP A 187 15.09 -7.26 -1.12
CA ASP A 187 15.74 -8.48 -0.67
C ASP A 187 15.08 -9.73 -1.32
N GLN A 188 15.61 -10.93 -1.04
CA GLN A 188 15.16 -12.19 -1.63
C GLN A 188 13.76 -12.63 -1.16
N GLU A 189 13.33 -12.28 0.04
CA GLU A 189 12.03 -12.65 0.60
C GLU A 189 10.92 -11.67 0.17
N SER A 190 11.28 -10.40 0.00
CA SER A 190 10.41 -9.32 -0.52
C SER A 190 10.35 -9.24 -2.04
N ALA A 191 11.15 -10.04 -2.76
CA ALA A 191 11.19 -10.07 -4.22
C ALA A 191 9.85 -10.54 -4.83
N PRO A 192 9.19 -9.75 -5.70
CA PRO A 192 7.92 -10.15 -6.29
C PRO A 192 8.02 -11.36 -7.22
N ALA A 193 6.88 -12.01 -7.46
CA ALA A 193 6.75 -13.01 -8.52
C ALA A 193 7.15 -12.42 -9.87
N SER A 194 7.85 -13.17 -10.73
CA SER A 194 8.26 -12.68 -12.06
C SER A 194 7.43 -13.30 -13.18
N LEU A 195 6.80 -12.45 -14.00
CA LEU A 195 6.11 -12.87 -15.22
C LEU A 195 7.08 -13.50 -16.23
N ILE A 196 8.34 -13.06 -16.23
CA ILE A 196 9.41 -13.60 -17.09
C ILE A 196 9.68 -15.07 -16.76
N ASP A 197 9.77 -15.41 -15.47
CA ASP A 197 9.97 -16.79 -15.03
C ASP A 197 8.72 -17.65 -15.28
N LEU A 198 7.51 -17.10 -15.13
CA LEU A 198 6.27 -17.81 -15.49
C LEU A 198 6.25 -18.16 -16.98
N ALA A 199 6.64 -17.22 -17.85
CA ALA A 199 6.69 -17.44 -19.30
C ALA A 199 7.75 -18.48 -19.68
N ARG A 200 8.95 -18.43 -19.08
CA ARG A 200 10.00 -19.43 -19.31
C ARG A 200 9.59 -20.83 -18.87
N ARG A 201 8.98 -20.96 -17.68
CA ARG A 201 8.45 -22.24 -17.17
C ARG A 201 7.36 -22.80 -18.10
N THR A 202 6.43 -21.95 -18.52
CA THR A 202 5.36 -22.31 -19.46
C THR A 202 5.93 -22.77 -20.81
N ALA A 203 6.86 -22.00 -21.39
CA ALA A 203 7.48 -22.33 -22.67
C ALA A 203 8.31 -23.62 -22.61
N ALA A 204 8.98 -23.90 -21.49
CA ALA A 204 9.68 -25.16 -21.27
C ALA A 204 8.71 -26.36 -21.22
N ALA A 205 7.60 -26.25 -20.47
CA ALA A 205 6.57 -27.28 -20.39
C ALA A 205 5.91 -27.56 -21.77
N LEU A 206 5.54 -26.51 -22.50
CA LEU A 206 4.96 -26.63 -23.84
C LEU A 206 5.93 -27.28 -24.84
N LYS A 207 7.21 -26.88 -24.86
CA LYS A 207 8.23 -27.49 -25.73
C LYS A 207 8.49 -28.95 -25.38
N ALA A 208 8.48 -29.32 -24.10
CA ALA A 208 8.59 -30.72 -23.67
C ALA A 208 7.40 -31.56 -24.18
N ALA A 209 6.21 -30.96 -24.30
CA ALA A 209 5.03 -31.53 -24.95
C ALA A 209 4.99 -31.31 -26.48
N GLY A 210 6.11 -30.99 -27.12
CA GLY A 210 6.21 -30.77 -28.58
C GLY A 210 5.45 -29.56 -29.13
N THR A 211 4.93 -28.70 -28.26
CA THR A 211 4.02 -27.60 -28.62
C THR A 211 4.77 -26.27 -28.66
N THR A 212 4.77 -25.61 -29.83
CA THR A 212 5.41 -24.29 -30.05
C THR A 212 4.45 -23.20 -30.52
N THR A 213 3.17 -23.52 -30.72
CA THR A 213 2.10 -22.57 -31.02
C THR A 213 0.90 -22.87 -30.13
N VAL A 214 0.33 -21.87 -29.48
CA VAL A 214 -0.84 -22.00 -28.60
C VAL A 214 -1.84 -20.86 -28.77
N LYS A 215 -3.12 -21.13 -28.53
CA LYS A 215 -4.11 -20.12 -28.20
C LYS A 215 -4.01 -19.83 -26.70
N LEU A 216 -3.89 -18.55 -26.34
CA LEU A 216 -3.89 -18.08 -24.96
C LEU A 216 -5.25 -17.48 -24.59
N SER A 217 -5.77 -17.87 -23.44
CA SER A 217 -6.80 -17.14 -22.71
C SER A 217 -6.27 -16.63 -21.37
N TYR A 218 -7.01 -15.74 -20.71
CA TYR A 218 -6.72 -15.33 -19.34
C TYR A 218 -7.97 -15.37 -18.46
N ASP A 219 -7.80 -15.81 -17.22
CA ASP A 219 -8.88 -15.96 -16.25
C ASP A 219 -8.78 -14.89 -15.15
N THR A 220 -9.91 -14.22 -14.93
CA THR A 220 -10.12 -13.22 -13.88
C THR A 220 -11.37 -13.49 -13.03
N SER A 221 -12.00 -14.66 -13.18
CA SER A 221 -13.25 -15.04 -12.51
C SER A 221 -13.15 -15.19 -10.98
N LEU A 222 -11.92 -15.20 -10.44
CA LEU A 222 -11.66 -15.26 -8.99
C LEU A 222 -12.23 -14.05 -8.23
N TYR A 223 -12.30 -12.87 -8.84
CA TYR A 223 -12.87 -11.65 -8.24
C TYR A 223 -14.26 -11.37 -8.82
N GLY A 224 -15.13 -10.79 -7.99
CA GLY A 224 -16.53 -10.52 -8.33
C GLY A 224 -16.99 -9.09 -7.99
N GLY A 225 -18.11 -8.69 -8.57
CA GLY A 225 -18.64 -7.33 -8.42
C GLY A 225 -17.87 -6.29 -9.26
N PRO A 226 -17.97 -4.99 -8.93
CA PRO A 226 -17.24 -3.94 -9.62
C PRO A 226 -15.72 -4.10 -9.49
N VAL A 227 -14.99 -3.91 -10.59
CA VAL A 227 -13.51 -3.87 -10.59
C VAL A 227 -12.95 -2.47 -10.27
N LEU A 228 -13.71 -1.41 -10.55
CA LEU A 228 -13.30 -0.05 -10.18
C LEU A 228 -13.71 0.24 -8.74
N HIS A 229 -12.78 0.78 -7.95
CA HIS A 229 -13.10 1.41 -6.67
C HIS A 229 -14.01 2.64 -6.90
N ARG A 230 -14.88 2.97 -5.94
CA ARG A 230 -15.83 4.10 -6.11
C ARG A 230 -15.10 5.44 -6.27
N GLU A 231 -14.10 5.67 -5.42
CA GLU A 231 -13.17 6.80 -5.52
C GLU A 231 -11.94 6.39 -6.38
N HIS A 232 -12.16 5.89 -7.61
CA HIS A 232 -11.08 5.60 -8.57
C HIS A 232 -10.70 6.84 -9.38
N ASP A 233 -9.39 7.07 -9.51
CA ASP A 233 -8.80 8.30 -10.08
C ASP A 233 -7.73 8.05 -11.16
N GLY A 234 -7.51 6.78 -11.54
CA GLY A 234 -6.47 6.39 -12.50
C GLY A 234 -5.02 6.52 -12.00
N THR A 235 -4.77 6.82 -10.73
CA THR A 235 -3.40 7.01 -10.20
C THR A 235 -3.16 6.35 -8.83
N ASN A 236 -3.98 6.66 -7.82
CA ASN A 236 -3.90 6.07 -6.48
C ASN A 236 -4.38 4.60 -6.47
N ILE A 237 -5.25 4.23 -7.42
CA ILE A 237 -5.89 2.92 -7.54
C ILE A 237 -6.12 2.60 -9.02
N ALA A 238 -5.83 1.38 -9.46
CA ALA A 238 -6.20 0.86 -10.78
C ALA A 238 -7.53 0.08 -10.69
N ALA A 239 -7.94 -0.58 -11.78
CA ALA A 239 -8.96 -1.62 -11.66
C ALA A 239 -8.42 -2.78 -10.80
N ILE A 240 -9.22 -3.27 -9.85
CA ILE A 240 -8.89 -4.40 -8.98
C ILE A 240 -9.28 -5.70 -9.69
N THR A 241 -8.38 -6.18 -10.53
CA THR A 241 -8.42 -7.50 -11.17
C THR A 241 -7.53 -8.50 -10.42
N PRO A 242 -7.79 -9.81 -10.49
CA PRO A 242 -6.92 -10.81 -9.86
C PRO A 242 -5.69 -11.15 -10.71
N LEU A 243 -5.68 -10.70 -11.97
CA LEU A 243 -4.53 -10.71 -12.87
C LEU A 243 -4.15 -9.26 -13.21
N MET A 244 -2.92 -8.88 -12.91
CA MET A 244 -2.26 -7.65 -13.37
C MET A 244 -0.74 -7.83 -13.30
N VAL A 245 0.03 -6.86 -13.80
CA VAL A 245 1.47 -6.74 -13.49
C VAL A 245 1.82 -5.37 -12.97
N ASP A 246 2.83 -5.30 -12.10
CA ASP A 246 3.42 -4.08 -11.56
C ASP A 246 2.39 -3.10 -10.96
N GLU A 247 1.40 -3.65 -10.26
CA GLU A 247 0.20 -2.99 -9.73
C GLU A 247 -0.65 -2.22 -10.78
N GLY A 248 -0.53 -2.58 -12.06
CA GLY A 248 -1.18 -1.88 -13.16
C GLY A 248 -0.62 -0.49 -13.44
N ARG A 249 0.65 -0.19 -13.09
CA ARG A 249 1.31 1.07 -13.46
C ARG A 249 1.58 1.15 -14.98
N VAL A 250 1.48 2.36 -15.53
CA VAL A 250 1.94 2.67 -16.91
C VAL A 250 3.46 2.64 -16.99
N ASP A 251 4.15 3.25 -16.01
CA ASP A 251 5.59 3.06 -15.80
C ASP A 251 5.83 2.36 -14.44
N PRO A 252 6.30 1.10 -14.44
CA PRO A 252 6.57 0.35 -13.22
C PRO A 252 7.79 0.87 -12.43
N ARG A 253 8.60 1.77 -13.02
CA ARG A 253 9.76 2.42 -12.37
C ARG A 253 9.45 3.82 -11.83
N SER A 254 8.21 4.29 -11.98
CA SER A 254 7.79 5.64 -11.60
C SER A 254 7.91 5.88 -10.10
N ALA A 255 8.66 6.91 -9.72
CA ALA A 255 8.82 7.36 -8.33
C ALA A 255 7.76 8.39 -7.88
N LYS A 256 6.68 8.59 -8.66
CA LYS A 256 5.52 9.40 -8.25
C LYS A 256 4.80 8.75 -7.07
N GLU A 257 4.29 9.56 -6.13
CA GLU A 257 3.41 9.09 -5.04
C GLU A 257 2.13 8.43 -5.58
N ALA A 258 1.52 9.08 -6.58
CA ALA A 258 0.41 8.54 -7.35
C ALA A 258 0.84 8.38 -8.83
N PRO A 259 1.35 7.21 -9.24
CA PRO A 259 1.77 6.94 -10.61
C PRO A 259 0.58 6.56 -11.49
N ASP A 260 0.62 6.96 -12.76
CA ASP A 260 -0.45 6.72 -13.73
C ASP A 260 -0.69 5.22 -13.92
N ARG A 261 -1.97 4.79 -13.92
CA ARG A 261 -2.39 3.38 -14.03
C ARG A 261 -2.99 3.08 -15.41
N VAL A 262 -2.89 1.83 -15.85
CA VAL A 262 -3.54 1.38 -17.09
C VAL A 262 -5.05 1.16 -16.91
N PRO A 263 -5.88 1.36 -17.96
CA PRO A 263 -7.32 1.12 -17.89
C PRO A 263 -7.70 -0.37 -17.88
N ASP A 264 -6.85 -1.25 -18.40
CA ASP A 264 -7.05 -2.72 -18.42
C ASP A 264 -5.77 -3.44 -17.92
N PRO A 265 -5.63 -3.64 -16.60
CA PRO A 265 -4.47 -4.33 -16.03
C PRO A 265 -4.39 -5.82 -16.41
N ALA A 266 -5.53 -6.48 -16.65
CA ALA A 266 -5.57 -7.90 -16.98
C ALA A 266 -5.17 -8.15 -18.44
N GLY A 267 -5.69 -7.33 -19.37
CA GLY A 267 -5.26 -7.33 -20.76
C GLY A 267 -3.79 -6.96 -20.92
N GLN A 268 -3.30 -5.94 -20.19
CA GLN A 268 -1.87 -5.59 -20.17
C GLN A 268 -1.00 -6.78 -19.72
N ALA A 269 -1.37 -7.48 -18.65
CA ALA A 269 -0.65 -8.66 -18.17
C ALA A 269 -0.65 -9.81 -19.18
N ALA A 270 -1.79 -10.07 -19.85
CA ALA A 270 -1.89 -11.09 -20.89
C ALA A 270 -1.08 -10.73 -22.16
N GLU A 271 -1.01 -9.46 -22.54
CA GLU A 271 -0.17 -8.97 -23.64
C GLU A 271 1.33 -9.05 -23.31
N ALA A 272 1.72 -8.65 -22.10
CA ALA A 272 3.10 -8.81 -21.61
C ALA A 272 3.51 -10.29 -21.57
N PHE A 273 2.62 -11.17 -21.10
CA PHE A 273 2.87 -12.62 -21.08
C PHE A 273 2.98 -13.20 -22.48
N THR A 274 2.15 -12.74 -23.42
CA THR A 274 2.23 -13.09 -24.85
C THR A 274 3.57 -12.70 -25.46
N ALA A 275 4.08 -11.50 -25.17
CA ALA A 275 5.37 -11.04 -25.65
C ALA A 275 6.54 -11.87 -25.07
N LEU A 276 6.46 -12.26 -23.79
CA LEU A 276 7.46 -13.10 -23.13
C LEU A 276 7.44 -14.54 -23.66
N LEU A 277 6.26 -15.15 -23.87
CA LEU A 277 6.15 -16.46 -24.54
C LEU A 277 6.79 -16.43 -25.94
N LYS A 278 6.57 -15.36 -26.70
CA LYS A 278 7.17 -15.17 -28.03
C LYS A 278 8.69 -15.04 -27.96
N ALA A 279 9.23 -14.33 -26.98
CA ALA A 279 10.68 -14.25 -26.73
C ALA A 279 11.27 -15.62 -26.34
N GLU A 280 10.54 -16.41 -25.55
CA GLU A 280 10.85 -17.80 -25.24
C GLU A 280 10.47 -18.77 -26.38
N GLY A 281 10.14 -18.30 -27.59
CA GLY A 281 9.95 -19.13 -28.79
C GLY A 281 8.63 -19.92 -28.87
N VAL A 282 7.59 -19.49 -28.16
CA VAL A 282 6.20 -20.00 -28.28
C VAL A 282 5.32 -18.94 -28.95
N THR A 283 4.68 -19.29 -30.06
CA THR A 283 3.83 -18.38 -30.82
C THR A 283 2.40 -18.37 -30.27
N VAL A 284 1.87 -17.18 -29.99
CA VAL A 284 0.44 -16.95 -29.77
C VAL A 284 -0.10 -16.16 -30.97
N PRO A 285 -0.86 -16.77 -31.89
CA PRO A 285 -1.19 -16.17 -33.18
C PRO A 285 -2.41 -15.23 -33.15
N GLN A 286 -3.09 -15.11 -32.00
CA GLN A 286 -4.29 -14.29 -31.79
C GLN A 286 -4.11 -13.51 -30.48
N LYS A 287 -4.75 -12.33 -30.34
CA LYS A 287 -4.78 -11.62 -29.05
C LYS A 287 -5.49 -12.51 -28.01
N ALA A 288 -4.93 -12.58 -26.80
CA ALA A 288 -5.50 -13.35 -25.72
C ALA A 288 -6.90 -12.85 -25.33
N GLY A 289 -7.83 -13.78 -25.10
CA GLY A 289 -9.21 -13.49 -24.71
C GLY A 289 -9.50 -13.86 -23.25
N GLN A 290 -10.37 -13.11 -22.59
CA GLN A 290 -10.82 -13.44 -21.25
C GLN A 290 -11.68 -14.72 -21.28
N ALA A 291 -11.29 -15.76 -20.54
CA ALA A 291 -12.07 -16.99 -20.39
C ALA A 291 -11.67 -17.72 -19.09
N GLY A 292 -12.65 -18.38 -18.46
CA GLY A 292 -12.39 -19.19 -17.26
C GLY A 292 -11.47 -20.39 -17.53
N ALA A 293 -10.65 -20.75 -16.55
CA ALA A 293 -9.89 -21.98 -16.56
C ALA A 293 -10.81 -23.21 -16.53
N PRO A 294 -10.51 -24.30 -17.28
CA PRO A 294 -11.28 -25.53 -17.18
C PRO A 294 -11.17 -26.15 -15.78
N ALA A 295 -12.29 -26.66 -15.26
CA ALA A 295 -12.30 -27.33 -13.96
C ALA A 295 -11.41 -28.58 -13.99
N GLY A 296 -10.42 -28.65 -13.08
CA GLY A 296 -9.45 -29.74 -13.03
C GLY A 296 -8.33 -29.67 -14.09
N ALA A 297 -8.13 -28.51 -14.73
CA ALA A 297 -7.04 -28.31 -15.68
C ALA A 297 -5.65 -28.55 -15.05
N THR A 298 -4.75 -29.18 -15.81
CA THR A 298 -3.36 -29.44 -15.41
C THR A 298 -2.57 -28.14 -15.31
N GLU A 299 -1.90 -27.90 -14.19
CA GLU A 299 -0.94 -26.79 -14.04
C GLU A 299 0.32 -27.06 -14.88
N LEU A 300 0.65 -26.15 -15.79
CA LEU A 300 1.85 -26.20 -16.64
C LEU A 300 3.00 -25.39 -16.04
N ALA A 301 2.67 -24.29 -15.36
CA ALA A 301 3.64 -23.41 -14.72
C ALA A 301 3.01 -22.58 -13.61
N ARG A 302 3.85 -22.14 -12.67
CA ARG A 302 3.46 -21.36 -11.50
C ARG A 302 4.58 -20.43 -11.05
N VAL A 303 4.20 -19.24 -10.60
CA VAL A 303 4.99 -18.33 -9.78
C VAL A 303 4.14 -17.86 -8.61
N GLU A 304 4.77 -17.45 -7.51
CA GLU A 304 4.08 -17.09 -6.28
C GLU A 304 4.68 -15.82 -5.68
N SER A 305 3.83 -15.01 -5.06
CA SER A 305 4.20 -13.78 -4.37
C SER A 305 5.19 -14.02 -3.22
N PRO A 306 5.79 -12.95 -2.64
CA PRO A 306 6.23 -12.93 -1.25
C PRO A 306 5.17 -13.50 -0.30
N GLU A 307 5.60 -13.99 0.86
CA GLU A 307 4.68 -14.42 1.92
C GLU A 307 3.79 -13.28 2.40
N ILE A 308 2.59 -13.62 2.87
CA ILE A 308 1.58 -12.65 3.30
C ILE A 308 2.11 -11.65 4.34
N GLY A 309 3.05 -12.06 5.20
CA GLY A 309 3.79 -11.16 6.08
C GLY A 309 4.56 -10.06 5.34
N ARG A 310 5.38 -10.43 4.34
CA ARG A 310 6.14 -9.47 3.50
C ARG A 310 5.23 -8.58 2.66
N LEU A 311 4.09 -9.12 2.19
CA LEU A 311 3.06 -8.32 1.50
C LEU A 311 2.42 -7.29 2.44
N VAL A 312 2.09 -7.66 3.68
CA VAL A 312 1.57 -6.73 4.69
C VAL A 312 2.62 -5.68 5.07
N GLU A 313 3.89 -6.06 5.24
CA GLU A 313 4.96 -5.10 5.52
C GLU A 313 5.11 -4.06 4.40
N ARG A 314 5.11 -4.49 3.13
CA ARG A 314 5.07 -3.60 1.95
C ARG A 314 3.85 -2.69 2.01
N MET A 315 2.64 -3.26 2.12
CA MET A 315 1.36 -2.54 2.13
C MET A 315 1.31 -1.42 3.18
N LEU A 316 1.81 -1.68 4.39
CA LEU A 316 1.84 -0.70 5.47
C LEU A 316 2.95 0.34 5.26
N THR A 317 4.13 -0.07 4.80
CA THR A 317 5.30 0.81 4.58
C THR A 317 5.06 1.81 3.45
N THR A 318 4.60 1.35 2.29
CA THR A 318 4.37 2.20 1.10
C THR A 318 2.96 2.78 1.04
N SER A 319 2.04 2.33 1.91
CA SER A 319 0.62 2.71 1.89
C SER A 319 -0.15 2.27 0.64
N ASP A 320 0.33 1.22 -0.03
CA ASP A 320 -0.19 0.67 -1.30
C ASP A 320 -1.69 0.32 -1.24
N ASN A 321 -2.50 0.97 -2.08
CA ASN A 321 -3.95 0.71 -2.17
C ASN A 321 -4.25 -0.58 -2.96
N GLN A 322 -3.49 -0.87 -4.01
CA GLN A 322 -3.69 -2.07 -4.85
C GLN A 322 -3.44 -3.32 -4.02
N LEU A 323 -2.35 -3.33 -3.24
CA LEU A 323 -2.02 -4.44 -2.38
C LEU A 323 -3.00 -4.59 -1.20
N ALA A 324 -3.53 -3.49 -0.67
CA ALA A 324 -4.58 -3.58 0.36
C ALA A 324 -5.90 -4.16 -0.16
N GLU A 325 -6.34 -3.77 -1.36
CA GLU A 325 -7.54 -4.33 -1.98
C GLU A 325 -7.38 -5.80 -2.42
N ALA A 326 -6.16 -6.21 -2.78
CA ALA A 326 -5.81 -7.60 -3.04
C ALA A 326 -5.76 -8.43 -1.75
N VAL A 327 -5.05 -7.96 -0.72
CA VAL A 327 -4.95 -8.64 0.59
C VAL A 327 -6.33 -8.79 1.23
N ALA A 328 -7.18 -7.76 1.20
CA ALA A 328 -8.56 -7.85 1.69
C ALA A 328 -9.40 -8.90 0.92
N ARG A 329 -9.15 -9.10 -0.38
CA ARG A 329 -9.78 -10.18 -1.17
C ARG A 329 -9.20 -11.55 -0.85
N GLN A 330 -7.93 -11.68 -0.45
CA GLN A 330 -7.41 -12.94 0.12
C GLN A 330 -8.13 -13.28 1.44
N VAL A 331 -8.43 -12.29 2.30
CA VAL A 331 -9.29 -12.49 3.49
C VAL A 331 -10.68 -12.98 3.07
N ALA A 332 -11.31 -12.36 2.06
CA ALA A 332 -12.61 -12.80 1.55
C ALA A 332 -12.58 -14.27 1.08
N LEU A 333 -11.61 -14.64 0.26
CA LEU A 333 -11.46 -15.99 -0.29
C LEU A 333 -11.28 -17.03 0.83
N ALA A 334 -10.40 -16.77 1.80
CA ALA A 334 -10.20 -17.66 2.95
C ALA A 334 -11.44 -17.74 3.87
N ALA A 335 -12.16 -16.63 4.04
CA ALA A 335 -13.44 -16.57 4.77
C ALA A 335 -14.64 -17.14 3.98
N LYS A 336 -14.43 -17.60 2.74
CA LYS A 336 -15.45 -18.07 1.80
C LYS A 336 -16.55 -17.02 1.50
N GLN A 337 -16.16 -15.75 1.54
CA GLN A 337 -16.97 -14.60 1.12
C GLN A 337 -16.67 -14.24 -0.34
N PRO A 338 -17.56 -13.50 -1.03
CA PRO A 338 -17.27 -12.98 -2.37
C PRO A 338 -16.02 -12.09 -2.38
N ALA A 339 -15.11 -12.31 -3.32
CA ALA A 339 -13.92 -11.47 -3.52
C ALA A 339 -14.26 -10.15 -4.26
N SER A 340 -15.18 -9.38 -3.65
CA SER A 340 -15.60 -8.03 -4.04
C SER A 340 -15.18 -7.02 -2.97
N PHE A 341 -15.41 -5.72 -3.20
CA PHE A 341 -15.19 -4.69 -2.16
C PHE A 341 -16.02 -4.96 -0.90
N ASP A 342 -17.34 -5.13 -1.04
CA ASP A 342 -18.25 -5.38 0.08
C ASP A 342 -17.95 -6.69 0.81
N GLY A 343 -17.65 -7.77 0.06
CA GLY A 343 -17.35 -9.09 0.62
C GLY A 343 -16.00 -9.13 1.36
N ALA A 344 -15.00 -8.39 0.86
CA ALA A 344 -13.72 -8.20 1.54
C ALA A 344 -13.86 -7.35 2.82
N ALA A 345 -14.60 -6.24 2.76
CA ALA A 345 -14.88 -5.39 3.92
C ALA A 345 -15.65 -6.15 5.02
N ALA A 346 -16.63 -6.97 4.63
CA ALA A 346 -17.36 -7.85 5.53
C ALA A 346 -16.46 -8.94 6.13
N ALA A 347 -15.61 -9.59 5.32
CA ALA A 347 -14.68 -10.62 5.79
C ALA A 347 -13.66 -10.08 6.80
N VAL A 348 -13.06 -8.90 6.54
CA VAL A 348 -12.15 -8.22 7.47
C VAL A 348 -12.86 -7.91 8.79
N THR A 349 -14.06 -7.33 8.75
CA THR A 349 -14.83 -6.98 9.96
C THR A 349 -15.24 -8.22 10.76
N ALA A 350 -15.62 -9.30 10.08
CA ALA A 350 -15.94 -10.59 10.72
C ALA A 350 -14.71 -11.21 11.39
N GLU A 351 -13.53 -11.16 10.75
CA GLU A 351 -12.31 -11.75 11.32
C GLU A 351 -11.82 -11.02 12.56
N LEU A 352 -11.81 -9.68 12.54
CA LEU A 352 -11.51 -8.88 13.74
C LEU A 352 -12.45 -9.24 14.90
N THR A 353 -13.72 -9.51 14.60
CA THR A 353 -14.71 -9.92 15.60
C THR A 353 -14.42 -11.32 16.18
N LYS A 354 -14.00 -12.29 15.35
CA LYS A 354 -13.57 -13.63 15.81
C LYS A 354 -12.34 -13.54 16.72
N LEU A 355 -11.42 -12.64 16.41
CA LEU A 355 -10.20 -12.37 17.18
C LEU A 355 -10.46 -11.59 18.49
N GLY A 356 -11.73 -11.30 18.81
CA GLY A 356 -12.12 -10.60 20.04
C GLY A 356 -11.83 -9.10 20.05
N LEU A 357 -11.53 -8.50 18.89
CA LEU A 357 -11.22 -7.08 18.76
C LEU A 357 -12.49 -6.23 18.64
N PRO A 358 -12.52 -5.00 19.18
CA PRO A 358 -13.74 -4.19 19.21
C PRO A 358 -14.11 -3.65 17.83
N THR A 359 -15.13 -4.25 17.22
CA THR A 359 -15.73 -3.85 15.94
C THR A 359 -16.98 -2.98 16.09
N ALA A 360 -17.38 -2.63 17.32
CA ALA A 360 -18.47 -1.70 17.58
C ALA A 360 -18.19 -0.32 16.94
N GLY A 361 -19.08 0.14 16.05
CA GLY A 361 -18.90 1.40 15.32
C GLY A 361 -17.90 1.32 14.15
N VAL A 362 -17.35 0.15 13.84
CA VAL A 362 -16.56 -0.05 12.61
C VAL A 362 -17.50 -0.21 11.42
N VAL A 363 -17.25 0.56 10.36
CA VAL A 363 -17.89 0.43 9.05
C VAL A 363 -16.79 0.39 8.01
N LEU A 364 -16.71 -0.70 7.25
CA LEU A 364 -15.79 -0.84 6.12
C LEU A 364 -16.58 -1.00 4.81
N THR A 365 -16.06 -0.41 3.75
CA THR A 365 -16.54 -0.45 2.36
C THR A 365 -15.42 -0.70 1.36
N ASP A 366 -14.17 -0.45 1.76
CA ASP A 366 -12.94 -0.91 1.10
C ASP A 366 -11.92 -1.40 2.16
N GLY A 367 -10.92 -2.16 1.71
CA GLY A 367 -9.80 -2.63 2.54
C GLY A 367 -8.61 -1.66 2.57
N SER A 368 -8.54 -0.72 1.62
CA SER A 368 -7.44 0.25 1.53
C SER A 368 -7.63 1.51 2.39
N GLY A 369 -8.87 1.88 2.72
CA GLY A 369 -9.18 3.17 3.36
C GLY A 369 -9.16 4.35 2.39
N LEU A 370 -9.34 4.10 1.09
CA LEU A 370 -9.56 5.14 0.08
C LEU A 370 -11.04 5.55 0.05
N ALA A 371 -11.95 4.64 0.40
CA ALA A 371 -13.37 4.93 0.54
C ALA A 371 -13.61 5.90 1.72
N SER A 372 -14.11 7.08 1.41
CA SER A 372 -14.40 8.14 2.40
C SER A 372 -15.49 7.76 3.42
N ALA A 373 -16.31 6.76 3.07
CA ALA A 373 -17.36 6.18 3.89
C ALA A 373 -16.88 5.18 4.97
N ASN A 374 -15.61 4.76 4.95
CA ASN A 374 -15.05 3.96 6.04
C ASN A 374 -15.09 4.74 7.36
N LEU A 375 -15.41 4.05 8.46
CA LEU A 375 -15.42 4.60 9.82
C LEU A 375 -14.76 3.60 10.78
N ILE A 376 -13.82 4.07 11.60
CA ILE A 376 -13.17 3.26 12.65
C ILE A 376 -13.02 4.15 13.89
N PRO A 377 -13.36 3.68 15.11
CA PRO A 377 -13.02 4.38 16.35
C PRO A 377 -11.51 4.39 16.62
N PRO A 378 -10.92 5.49 17.16
CA PRO A 378 -9.51 5.50 17.58
C PRO A 378 -9.12 4.34 18.51
N VAL A 379 -10.02 3.94 19.43
CA VAL A 379 -9.79 2.81 20.35
C VAL A 379 -9.63 1.47 19.61
N THR A 380 -10.34 1.26 18.50
CA THR A 380 -10.18 0.04 17.69
C THR A 380 -8.79 -0.02 17.09
N LEU A 381 -8.32 1.05 16.43
CA LEU A 381 -6.97 1.11 15.85
C LEU A 381 -5.87 0.86 16.90
N VAL A 382 -6.04 1.41 18.11
CA VAL A 382 -5.16 1.15 19.26
C VAL A 382 -5.17 -0.32 19.70
N LYS A 383 -6.34 -0.97 19.75
CA LYS A 383 -6.46 -2.39 20.09
C LYS A 383 -5.89 -3.32 19.01
N LEU A 384 -6.01 -2.97 17.72
CA LEU A 384 -5.33 -3.69 16.62
C LEU A 384 -3.81 -3.72 16.83
N LEU A 385 -3.23 -2.56 17.17
CA LEU A 385 -1.79 -2.41 17.40
C LEU A 385 -1.33 -3.10 18.69
N SER A 386 -2.14 -3.06 19.76
CA SER A 386 -1.89 -3.81 20.99
C SER A 386 -1.84 -5.32 20.72
N ALA A 387 -2.81 -5.85 19.95
CA ALA A 387 -2.82 -7.26 19.57
C ALA A 387 -1.61 -7.63 18.70
N ALA A 388 -1.20 -6.77 17.77
CA ALA A 388 -0.02 -7.03 16.94
C ALA A 388 1.32 -7.02 17.71
N GLY A 389 1.44 -6.19 18.75
CA GLY A 389 2.59 -6.20 19.66
C GLY A 389 2.53 -7.30 20.74
N SER A 390 1.33 -7.84 21.01
CA SER A 390 1.07 -8.80 22.09
C SER A 390 1.83 -10.13 21.90
N PRO A 391 2.58 -10.64 22.89
CA PRO A 391 3.27 -11.92 22.82
C PRO A 391 2.40 -13.09 22.32
N GLN A 392 1.12 -13.07 22.67
CA GLN A 392 0.10 -14.08 22.36
C GLN A 392 -0.21 -14.23 20.86
N HIS A 393 0.13 -13.24 20.02
CA HIS A 393 -0.20 -13.20 18.59
C HIS A 393 1.05 -13.12 17.68
N PRO A 394 1.91 -14.16 17.66
CA PRO A 394 3.13 -14.19 16.84
C PRO A 394 2.90 -13.95 15.34
N GLU A 395 1.75 -14.38 14.81
CA GLU A 395 1.31 -14.17 13.43
C GLU A 395 1.16 -12.68 13.06
N LEU A 396 0.86 -11.80 14.03
CA LEU A 396 0.54 -10.40 13.78
C LEU A 396 1.76 -9.45 13.79
N ARG A 397 2.99 -9.90 14.08
CA ARG A 397 4.18 -9.01 14.08
C ARG A 397 4.39 -8.22 12.77
N PRO A 398 4.10 -8.75 11.56
CA PRO A 398 4.23 -7.99 10.31
C PRO A 398 3.42 -6.68 10.27
N VAL A 399 2.38 -6.52 11.11
CA VAL A 399 1.69 -5.23 11.28
C VAL A 399 2.60 -4.17 11.92
N ILE A 400 3.48 -4.56 12.85
CA ILE A 400 4.38 -3.66 13.59
C ILE A 400 5.67 -3.41 12.81
N THR A 401 6.27 -4.44 12.22
CA THR A 401 7.49 -4.29 11.39
C THR A 401 7.21 -3.58 10.06
N GLY A 402 5.98 -3.66 9.56
CA GLY A 402 5.50 -2.91 8.40
C GLY A 402 5.21 -1.42 8.64
N LEU A 403 5.34 -0.90 9.86
CA LEU A 403 5.04 0.50 10.13
C LEU A 403 6.19 1.42 9.64
N PRO A 404 5.91 2.45 8.83
CA PRO A 404 6.86 3.52 8.51
C PRO A 404 7.54 4.11 9.75
N ILE A 405 8.86 4.34 9.67
CA ILE A 405 9.68 4.89 10.75
C ILE A 405 9.83 6.41 10.53
N ALA A 406 9.52 7.20 11.56
CA ALA A 406 9.62 8.65 11.59
C ALA A 406 10.99 9.17 11.13
N GLY A 407 11.05 9.85 9.98
CA GLY A 407 12.28 10.42 9.41
C GLY A 407 13.21 9.41 8.70
N PHE A 408 12.81 8.14 8.53
CA PHE A 408 13.66 7.10 7.94
C PHE A 408 13.01 6.28 6.82
N THR A 409 11.75 5.82 6.96
CA THR A 409 11.16 4.87 6.01
C THR A 409 9.71 5.17 5.66
N GLY A 410 9.28 4.68 4.49
CA GLY A 410 7.89 4.73 4.04
C GLY A 410 7.31 6.16 3.99
N THR A 411 6.01 6.26 4.24
CA THR A 411 5.27 7.54 4.26
C THR A 411 5.63 8.49 5.43
N LEU A 412 6.62 8.13 6.26
CA LEU A 412 7.17 9.02 7.30
C LEU A 412 8.62 9.47 7.04
N ALA A 413 9.27 9.02 5.95
CA ALA A 413 10.67 9.37 5.66
C ALA A 413 10.91 10.89 5.52
N GLY A 414 9.94 11.65 4.99
CA GLY A 414 9.98 13.11 4.88
C GLY A 414 9.45 13.89 6.11
N ARG A 415 9.02 13.21 7.17
CA ARG A 415 8.43 13.82 8.39
C ARG A 415 9.41 13.77 9.56
N TYR A 416 9.05 14.41 10.68
CA TYR A 416 9.90 14.48 11.88
C TYR A 416 11.31 15.09 11.67
N GLY A 417 11.54 15.84 10.59
CA GLY A 417 12.80 16.57 10.40
C GLY A 417 13.02 17.66 11.45
N ALA A 418 14.27 18.12 11.63
CA ALA A 418 14.69 18.99 12.74
C ALA A 418 13.92 20.33 12.90
N ARG A 419 13.22 20.81 11.86
CA ARG A 419 12.39 22.04 11.91
C ARG A 419 10.88 21.79 12.07
N SER A 420 10.45 20.54 12.26
CA SER A 420 9.02 20.15 12.36
C SER A 420 8.34 20.52 13.69
N GLY A 421 9.13 20.79 14.73
CA GLY A 421 8.65 20.82 16.12
C GLY A 421 8.39 19.43 16.73
N ALA A 422 8.73 18.35 16.02
CA ALA A 422 8.57 16.96 16.44
C ALA A 422 9.88 16.14 16.34
N GLY A 423 11.01 16.77 16.04
CA GLY A 423 12.25 16.08 15.66
C GLY A 423 12.86 15.14 16.69
N GLU A 424 12.54 15.33 17.97
CA GLU A 424 12.95 14.45 19.08
C GLU A 424 12.35 13.04 18.97
N ALA A 425 11.26 12.86 18.21
CA ALA A 425 10.58 11.58 18.00
C ALA A 425 10.99 10.84 16.70
N ALA A 426 11.94 11.38 15.93
CA ALA A 426 12.50 10.71 14.75
C ALA A 426 13.21 9.40 15.15
N GLY A 427 13.04 8.33 14.36
CA GLY A 427 13.56 6.99 14.65
C GLY A 427 12.83 6.23 15.77
N ILE A 428 12.15 6.95 16.67
CA ILE A 428 11.37 6.38 17.78
C ILE A 428 9.98 5.94 17.31
N VAL A 429 9.25 6.84 16.66
CA VAL A 429 7.86 6.61 16.21
C VAL A 429 7.82 5.67 15.00
N ARG A 430 6.93 4.68 15.06
CA ARG A 430 6.59 3.76 13.98
C ARG A 430 5.09 3.81 13.76
N ALA A 431 4.62 4.38 12.64
CA ALA A 431 3.18 4.60 12.47
C ALA A 431 2.69 4.59 11.02
N LYS A 432 1.51 4.00 10.84
CA LYS A 432 0.77 4.05 9.58
C LYS A 432 0.10 5.41 9.44
N THR A 433 0.43 6.11 8.36
CA THR A 433 -0.25 7.35 7.94
C THR A 433 -1.60 7.07 7.25
N GLY A 434 -2.50 8.04 7.31
CA GLY A 434 -3.58 8.19 6.35
C GLY A 434 -3.80 9.66 5.97
N SER A 435 -4.18 9.88 4.71
CA SER A 435 -4.61 11.17 4.20
C SER A 435 -5.74 10.98 3.18
N LEU A 436 -6.77 11.81 3.26
CA LEU A 436 -7.77 12.07 2.22
C LEU A 436 -8.04 13.57 2.19
N SER A 437 -8.91 14.06 1.31
CA SER A 437 -9.42 15.43 1.40
C SER A 437 -9.98 15.70 2.81
N ASN A 438 -9.51 16.78 3.45
CA ASN A 438 -9.78 17.19 4.84
C ASN A 438 -9.52 16.17 5.97
N VAL A 439 -8.95 14.99 5.72
CA VAL A 439 -8.70 13.95 6.74
C VAL A 439 -7.22 13.64 6.85
N ASN A 440 -6.67 13.69 8.08
CA ASN A 440 -5.29 13.29 8.38
C ASN A 440 -5.28 12.35 9.59
N THR A 441 -4.72 11.16 9.41
CA THR A 441 -4.66 10.13 10.46
C THR A 441 -3.24 9.60 10.65
N LEU A 442 -2.95 9.17 11.87
CA LEU A 442 -1.69 8.53 12.23
C LEU A 442 -1.94 7.54 13.36
N ALA A 443 -1.62 6.26 13.17
CA ALA A 443 -1.76 5.23 14.20
C ALA A 443 -0.55 4.31 14.21
N GLY A 444 -0.03 3.98 15.39
CA GLY A 444 1.21 3.22 15.52
C GLY A 444 1.72 3.09 16.94
N THR A 445 3.03 2.85 17.06
CA THR A 445 3.77 2.75 18.32
C THR A 445 4.75 3.90 18.49
N VAL A 446 5.01 4.23 19.76
CA VAL A 446 6.03 5.18 20.21
C VAL A 446 6.66 4.64 21.49
N VAL A 447 7.94 4.95 21.71
CA VAL A 447 8.59 4.73 23.00
C VAL A 447 8.65 6.08 23.70
N ASP A 448 8.28 6.12 24.98
CA ASP A 448 8.33 7.33 25.79
C ASP A 448 9.68 7.51 26.49
N ALA A 449 9.81 8.56 27.33
CA ALA A 449 11.07 8.92 27.96
C ALA A 449 11.46 7.98 29.13
N ASP A 450 10.50 7.26 29.72
CA ASP A 450 10.74 6.19 30.71
C ASP A 450 11.00 4.82 30.03
N GLY A 451 10.99 4.77 28.69
CA GLY A 451 11.26 3.57 27.91
C GLY A 451 10.07 2.62 27.77
N ARG A 452 8.85 3.07 28.06
CA ARG A 452 7.63 2.28 27.87
C ARG A 452 7.15 2.38 26.42
N VAL A 453 6.68 1.27 25.87
CA VAL A 453 6.07 1.25 24.54
C VAL A 453 4.58 1.56 24.68
N LEU A 454 4.14 2.61 23.98
CA LEU A 454 2.75 3.03 23.89
C LEU A 454 2.22 2.82 22.48
N VAL A 455 0.92 2.52 22.38
CA VAL A 455 0.16 2.50 21.12
C VAL A 455 -0.75 3.72 21.06
N PHE A 456 -0.91 4.28 19.87
CA PHE A 456 -1.74 5.47 19.67
C PHE A 456 -2.51 5.44 18.36
N ALA A 457 -3.60 6.20 18.31
CA ALA A 457 -4.29 6.58 17.08
C ALA A 457 -4.79 8.02 17.19
N LEU A 458 -4.44 8.85 16.21
CA LEU A 458 -4.94 10.23 16.05
C LEU A 458 -5.70 10.34 14.73
N MET A 459 -6.87 10.97 14.77
CA MET A 459 -7.77 11.12 13.64
C MET A 459 -8.27 12.57 13.58
N SER A 460 -7.65 13.36 12.70
CA SER A 460 -7.95 14.79 12.49
C SER A 460 -8.84 14.96 11.25
N ARG A 461 -9.92 15.75 11.38
CA ARG A 461 -10.67 16.31 10.26
C ARG A 461 -10.56 17.83 10.28
N THR A 462 -9.99 18.42 9.23
CA THR A 462 -9.56 19.82 9.21
C THR A 462 -9.55 20.44 7.81
N GLY A 463 -9.83 21.74 7.73
CA GLY A 463 -9.65 22.55 6.53
C GLY A 463 -8.24 23.15 6.37
N ALA A 464 -7.31 22.85 7.27
CA ALA A 464 -5.92 23.30 7.18
C ALA A 464 -5.18 22.62 6.01
N LEU A 465 -4.09 23.25 5.54
CA LEU A 465 -3.21 22.66 4.53
C LEU A 465 -2.67 21.31 5.01
N PRO A 466 -2.56 20.28 4.14
CA PRO A 466 -2.22 18.91 4.56
C PRO A 466 -0.97 18.82 5.44
N ASP A 467 0.12 19.48 5.06
CA ASP A 467 1.38 19.38 5.80
C ASP A 467 1.36 20.15 7.12
N THR A 468 0.54 21.21 7.23
CA THR A 468 0.29 21.89 8.51
C THR A 468 -0.49 20.99 9.47
N ALA A 469 -1.50 20.27 8.98
CA ALA A 469 -2.27 19.30 9.76
C ALA A 469 -1.41 18.08 10.16
N ARG A 470 -0.63 17.52 9.22
CA ARG A 470 0.32 16.42 9.47
C ARG A 470 1.35 16.80 10.54
N ALA A 471 1.94 17.99 10.44
CA ALA A 471 2.90 18.48 11.43
C ALA A 471 2.26 18.73 12.81
N ALA A 472 0.99 19.14 12.88
CA ALA A 472 0.26 19.25 14.15
C ALA A 472 0.05 17.87 14.80
N VAL A 473 -0.32 16.85 14.02
CA VAL A 473 -0.41 15.46 14.49
C VAL A 473 0.97 14.95 14.96
N ASP A 474 2.05 15.22 14.22
CA ASP A 474 3.41 14.81 14.59
C ASP A 474 3.87 15.45 15.91
N ARG A 475 3.52 16.72 16.17
CA ARG A 475 3.79 17.39 17.44
C ARG A 475 3.09 16.72 18.62
N ILE A 476 1.87 16.21 18.46
CA ILE A 476 1.18 15.47 19.53
C ILE A 476 1.93 14.17 19.84
N VAL A 477 2.35 13.41 18.82
CA VAL A 477 3.10 12.16 19.06
C VAL A 477 4.48 12.44 19.70
N ALA A 478 5.15 13.53 19.32
CA ALA A 478 6.38 13.95 20.00
C ALA A 478 6.16 14.31 21.48
N LYS A 479 4.99 14.82 21.87
CA LYS A 479 4.63 15.00 23.29
C LYS A 479 4.33 13.71 24.03
N ILE A 480 3.92 12.65 23.32
CA ILE A 480 3.83 11.29 23.89
C ILE A 480 5.26 10.73 24.09
N ALA A 481 6.12 10.85 23.08
CA ALA A 481 7.53 10.39 23.15
C ALA A 481 8.34 11.07 24.28
N ALA A 482 8.03 12.33 24.60
CA ALA A 482 8.72 13.11 25.63
C ALA A 482 8.12 12.99 27.05
N CYS A 483 7.15 12.09 27.28
CA CYS A 483 6.59 11.84 28.61
C CYS A 483 7.45 10.86 29.41
N GLY A 484 7.77 11.20 30.67
CA GLY A 484 8.16 10.25 31.73
C GLY A 484 7.24 10.53 32.93
N CYS A 485 5.96 10.17 32.79
CA CYS A 485 4.85 10.87 33.46
C CYS A 485 3.58 10.02 33.67
#